data_AF-A0A953W6J3-F1
#
_entry.id   AF-A0A953W6J3-F1
#
_cell.length_a   1.000
_cell.length_b   1.000
_cell.length_c   1.000
_cell.angle_alpha   90.00
_cell.angle_beta   90.00
_cell.angle_gamma   90.00
#
_symmetry.space_group_name_H-M   'P 1'
#
loop_
_entity.id
_entity.type
_entity.pdbx_description
1 polymer ?
#
loop_
_entity_poly.entity_id
_entity_poly.type
_entity_poly.pdbx_seq_one_letter_code
_entity_poly.pdbx_strand_id
1 'polypeptide(L)'
;MDNSAAARWWWSVDHVSLGILAALTTIGVILIMAAGPGAAARLGIDDSFHFPIRQLVFLIPAAAVVLGVSTLTPLQARRLGSGAFVLAVVLAIGALLFAPEINGAKR
;
A
#
# COMPACT_ATOMS: atom_id res chain seq x y z
N MET A 1 -32.96 11.98 -3.84
CA MET A 1 -31.61 11.68 -4.36
C MET A 1 -30.64 12.09 -3.28
N ASP A 2 -29.92 11.13 -2.72
CA ASP A 2 -29.18 11.32 -1.48
C ASP A 2 -27.91 12.13 -1.74
N ASN A 3 -27.79 13.29 -1.11
CA ASN A 3 -26.65 14.20 -1.24
C ASN A 3 -25.48 13.86 -0.30
N SER A 4 -25.34 12.60 0.11
CA SER A 4 -24.24 12.20 1.00
C SER A 4 -22.91 12.18 0.22
N ALA A 5 -21.81 12.48 0.92
CA ALA A 5 -20.47 12.47 0.30
C ALA A 5 -20.10 11.08 -0.25
N ALA A 6 -20.53 10.01 0.42
CA ALA A 6 -20.34 8.64 -0.02
C ALA A 6 -21.12 8.30 -1.30
N ALA A 7 -22.36 8.77 -1.44
CA ALA A 7 -23.18 8.53 -2.63
C ALA A 7 -22.61 9.25 -3.87
N ARG A 8 -22.10 10.48 -3.70
CA ARG A 8 -21.41 11.20 -4.79
C ARG A 8 -20.11 10.53 -5.19
N TRP A 9 -19.33 10.09 -4.21
CA TRP A 9 -18.07 9.37 -4.47
C TRP A 9 -18.33 8.10 -5.28
N TRP A 10 -19.27 7.27 -4.82
CA TRP A 10 -19.61 6.01 -5.50
C TRP A 10 -20.02 6.24 -6.95
N TRP A 11 -20.80 7.30 -7.24
CA TRP A 11 -21.16 7.61 -8.62
C TRP A 11 -20.01 8.15 -9.48
N SER A 12 -19.04 8.82 -8.86
CA SER A 12 -17.92 9.44 -9.59
C SER A 12 -16.72 8.51 -9.83
N VAL A 13 -16.59 7.46 -9.02
CA VAL A 13 -15.38 6.64 -9.00
C VAL A 13 -15.36 5.62 -10.16
N ASP A 14 -14.17 5.37 -10.69
CA ASP A 14 -13.98 4.31 -11.68
C ASP A 14 -13.97 2.93 -11.01
N HIS A 15 -15.11 2.25 -11.10
CA HIS A 15 -15.33 0.92 -10.55
C HIS A 15 -14.46 -0.16 -11.21
N VAL A 16 -14.06 0.04 -12.47
CA VAL A 16 -13.21 -0.93 -13.19
C VAL A 16 -11.81 -0.90 -12.60
N SER A 17 -11.22 0.28 -12.47
CA SER A 17 -9.91 0.45 -11.85
C SER A 17 -9.88 -0.05 -10.41
N LEU A 18 -10.92 0.27 -9.61
CA LEU A 18 -11.03 -0.27 -8.25
C LEU A 18 -11.18 -1.80 -8.23
N GLY A 19 -11.97 -2.36 -9.14
CA GLY A 19 -12.15 -3.80 -9.28
C GLY A 19 -10.84 -4.52 -9.64
N ILE A 20 -10.05 -3.96 -10.56
CA ILE A 20 -8.73 -4.49 -10.92
C ILE A 20 -7.77 -4.44 -9.73
N LEU A 21 -7.72 -3.31 -9.01
CA LEU A 21 -6.88 -3.19 -7.81
C LEU A 21 -7.29 -4.20 -6.72
N ALA A 22 -8.59 -4.38 -6.51
CA ALA A 22 -9.11 -5.35 -5.55
C ALA A 22 -8.76 -6.80 -5.96
N ALA A 23 -8.92 -7.14 -7.24
CA ALA A 23 -8.56 -8.45 -7.77
C ALA A 23 -7.05 -8.71 -7.63
N LEU A 24 -6.20 -7.77 -8.04
CA LEU A 24 -4.75 -7.87 -7.95
C LEU A 24 -4.29 -8.06 -6.50
N THR A 25 -4.87 -7.28 -5.59
CA THR A 25 -4.61 -7.38 -4.15
C THR A 25 -4.99 -8.75 -3.61
N THR A 26 -6.18 -9.25 -3.96
CA THR A 26 -6.68 -10.55 -3.51
C THR A 26 -5.79 -11.68 -4.01
N ILE A 27 -5.38 -11.64 -5.28
CA ILE A 27 -4.43 -12.58 -5.86
C ILE A 27 -3.10 -12.54 -5.10
N GLY A 28 -2.56 -11.35 -4.82
CA GLY A 28 -1.33 -11.19 -4.04
C GLY A 28 -1.42 -11.81 -2.64
N VAL A 29 -2.55 -11.65 -1.96
CA VAL A 29 -2.80 -12.29 -0.65
C VAL A 29 -2.86 -13.81 -0.79
N ILE A 30 -3.54 -14.35 -1.79
CA ILE A 30 -3.60 -15.81 -2.02
C ILE A 30 -2.19 -16.36 -2.28
N LEU A 31 -1.40 -15.68 -3.12
CA LEU A 31 -0.03 -16.08 -3.43
C LEU A 31 0.86 -16.07 -2.19
N ILE A 32 0.75 -15.07 -1.31
CA ILE A 32 1.56 -15.03 -0.09
C ILE A 32 1.10 -16.08 0.94
N MET A 33 -0.19 -16.42 1.00
CA MET A 33 -0.65 -17.56 1.80
C MET A 33 -0.02 -18.86 1.30
N ALA A 34 0.04 -19.05 -0.02
CA ALA A 34 0.59 -20.25 -0.63
C ALA A 34 2.11 -20.35 -0.51
N ALA A 35 2.82 -19.23 -0.68
CA ALA A 35 4.29 -19.19 -0.64
C ALA A 35 4.86 -19.04 0.79
N GLY A 36 4.07 -18.49 1.72
CA GLY A 36 4.49 -18.12 3.08
C GLY A 36 5.13 -19.27 3.89
N PRO A 37 4.48 -20.44 4.01
CA PRO A 37 5.04 -21.56 4.78
C PRO A 37 6.34 -22.09 4.18
N GLY A 38 6.43 -22.15 2.84
CA GLY A 38 7.64 -22.60 2.14
C GLY A 38 8.82 -21.63 2.29
N ALA A 39 8.55 -20.33 2.39
CA ALA A 39 9.57 -19.32 2.68
C ALA A 39 9.98 -19.33 4.16
N ALA A 40 9.02 -19.39 5.09
CA ALA A 40 9.29 -19.41 6.53
C ALA A 40 10.16 -20.62 6.94
N ALA A 41 9.87 -21.80 6.38
CA ALA A 41 10.67 -23.01 6.60
C ALA A 41 12.14 -22.86 6.14
N ARG A 42 12.41 -22.07 5.10
CA ARG A 42 13.78 -21.80 4.61
C ARG A 42 14.53 -20.76 5.45
N LEU A 43 13.82 -19.86 6.11
CA LEU A 43 14.39 -18.83 6.98
C LEU A 43 14.49 -19.25 8.46
N GLY A 44 14.01 -20.45 8.82
CA GLY A 44 14.04 -20.94 10.21
C GLY A 44 13.07 -20.18 11.13
N ILE A 45 11.98 -19.66 10.58
CA ILE A 45 10.93 -18.96 11.35
C ILE A 45 9.87 -19.99 11.70
N ASP A 46 9.67 -20.26 13.00
CA ASP A 46 8.73 -21.27 13.51
C ASP A 46 7.26 -20.96 13.14
N ASP A 47 6.92 -19.68 12.95
CA ASP A 47 5.60 -19.24 12.51
C ASP A 47 5.46 -19.21 10.99
N SER A 48 4.89 -20.30 10.43
CA SER A 48 4.57 -20.42 9.00
C SER A 48 3.67 -19.30 8.44
N PHE A 49 2.96 -18.57 9.32
CA PHE A 49 2.05 -17.48 8.96
C PHE A 49 2.62 -16.06 9.20
N HIS A 50 3.92 -15.93 9.48
CA HIS A 50 4.53 -14.62 9.75
C HIS A 50 4.38 -13.62 8.58
N PHE A 51 4.66 -14.06 7.35
CA PHE A 51 4.55 -13.24 6.14
C PHE A 51 3.08 -12.92 5.76
N PRO A 52 2.18 -13.92 5.71
CA PRO A 52 0.74 -13.74 5.63
C PRO A 52 0.14 -12.63 6.50
N ILE A 53 0.38 -12.69 7.81
CA ILE A 53 -0.26 -11.79 8.77
C ILE A 53 0.22 -10.36 8.57
N ARG A 54 1.52 -10.15 8.35
CA ARG A 54 2.07 -8.81 8.08
C ARG A 54 1.49 -8.20 6.80
N GLN A 55 1.36 -8.99 5.72
CA GLN A 55 0.76 -8.50 4.48
C GLN A 55 -0.67 -8.00 4.70
N LEU A 56 -1.48 -8.73 5.48
CA LEU A 56 -2.84 -8.32 5.82
C LEU A 56 -2.86 -7.03 6.65
N VAL A 57 -1.92 -6.87 7.59
CA VAL A 57 -1.79 -5.63 8.38
C VAL A 57 -1.45 -4.44 7.49
N PHE A 58 -0.53 -4.59 6.52
CA PHE A 58 -0.20 -3.53 5.57
C PHE A 58 -1.33 -3.23 4.58
N LEU A 59 -2.27 -4.15 4.40
CA LEU A 59 -3.39 -3.95 3.50
C LEU A 59 -4.41 -2.95 4.02
N ILE A 60 -4.56 -2.83 5.34
CA ILE A 60 -5.47 -1.87 5.98
C ILE A 60 -5.11 -0.42 5.61
N PRO A 61 -3.87 0.08 5.86
CA PRO A 61 -3.49 1.43 5.47
C PRO A 61 -3.46 1.59 3.94
N ALA A 62 -3.11 0.56 3.18
CA ALA A 62 -3.14 0.62 1.72
C ALA A 62 -4.57 0.86 1.19
N ALA A 63 -5.56 0.13 1.70
CA ALA A 63 -6.97 0.32 1.35
C ALA A 63 -7.46 1.73 1.73
N ALA A 64 -7.06 2.23 2.90
CA ALA A 64 -7.39 3.60 3.32
C ALA A 64 -6.81 4.65 2.36
N VAL A 65 -5.57 4.45 1.88
CA VAL A 65 -4.94 5.35 0.89
C VAL A 65 -5.65 5.27 -0.45
N VAL A 66 -5.97 4.08 -0.96
CA VAL A 66 -6.67 3.92 -2.25
C VAL A 66 -8.04 4.62 -2.20
N LEU A 67 -8.82 4.36 -1.15
CA LEU A 67 -10.13 4.98 -0.98
C LEU A 67 -10.00 6.50 -0.78
N GLY A 68 -9.08 6.96 0.07
CA GLY A 68 -8.85 8.38 0.33
C GLY A 68 -8.43 9.13 -0.94
N VAL A 69 -7.44 8.63 -1.67
CA VAL A 69 -6.93 9.27 -2.90
C VAL A 69 -7.98 9.25 -4.01
N SER A 70 -8.82 8.21 -4.09
CA SER A 70 -9.91 8.13 -5.10
C SER A 70 -10.97 9.23 -4.95
N THR A 71 -11.08 9.84 -3.76
CA THR A 71 -12.03 10.95 -3.50
C THR A 71 -11.46 12.33 -3.80
N LEU A 72 -10.15 12.44 -4.07
CA LEU A 72 -9.48 13.73 -4.21
C LEU A 72 -9.83 14.41 -5.52
N THR A 73 -10.00 15.73 -5.46
CA THR A 73 -10.07 16.55 -6.67
C THR A 73 -8.69 16.64 -7.35
N PRO A 74 -8.61 16.89 -8.67
CA PRO A 74 -7.35 16.98 -9.38
C PRO A 74 -6.35 18.00 -8.79
N LEU A 75 -6.86 19.11 -8.24
CA LEU A 75 -6.03 20.13 -7.58
C LEU A 75 -5.46 19.62 -6.25
N GLN A 76 -6.27 18.94 -5.44
CA GLN A 76 -5.81 18.35 -4.18
C GLN A 76 -4.80 17.23 -4.43
N ALA A 77 -5.05 16.38 -5.43
CA ALA A 77 -4.13 15.32 -5.84
C ALA A 77 -2.76 15.90 -6.25
N ARG A 78 -2.74 17.01 -7.01
CA ARG A 78 -1.49 17.71 -7.38
C ARG A 78 -0.74 18.25 -6.17
N ARG A 79 -1.43 18.91 -5.23
CA ARG A 79 -0.80 19.47 -4.01
C ARG A 79 -0.26 18.39 -3.09
N LEU A 80 -1.03 17.32 -2.89
CA LEU A 80 -0.58 16.16 -2.12
C LEU A 80 0.59 15.47 -2.80
N GLY A 81 0.56 15.30 -4.13
CA GLY A 81 1.65 14.74 -4.91
C GLY A 81 2.94 15.54 -4.78
N SER A 82 2.87 16.87 -4.91
CA SER A 82 4.06 17.74 -4.75
C SER A 82 4.61 17.70 -3.33
N GLY A 83 3.74 17.73 -2.31
CA GLY A 83 4.15 17.62 -0.91
C GLY A 83 4.79 16.28 -0.59
N ALA A 84 4.17 15.18 -1.04
CA ALA A 84 4.69 13.83 -0.89
C ALA A 84 6.02 13.65 -1.61
N PHE A 85 6.21 14.27 -2.78
CA PHE A 85 7.47 14.25 -3.51
C PHE A 85 8.60 14.93 -2.73
N VAL A 86 8.37 16.15 -2.23
CA VAL A 86 9.37 16.86 -1.41
C VAL A 86 9.70 16.06 -0.16
N LEU A 87 8.68 15.51 0.51
CA LEU A 87 8.88 14.65 1.68
C LEU A 87 9.72 13.41 1.34
N ALA A 88 9.43 12.73 0.22
CA ALA A 88 10.17 11.56 -0.22
C ALA A 88 11.65 11.89 -0.50
N VAL A 89 11.95 13.05 -1.11
CA VAL A 89 13.33 13.50 -1.33
C VAL A 89 14.05 13.75 -0.01
N VAL A 90 13.40 14.43 0.95
CA VAL A 90 13.98 14.66 2.28
C VAL A 90 14.26 13.35 3.00
N LEU A 91 13.32 12.40 2.96
CA LEU A 91 13.48 11.08 3.55
C LEU A 91 14.59 10.27 2.87
N ALA A 92 14.71 10.33 1.54
CA ALA A 92 15.77 9.66 0.80
C ALA A 92 17.16 10.19 1.18
N ILE A 93 17.31 11.51 1.31
CA ILE A 93 18.54 12.13 1.83
C ILE A 93 18.80 11.65 3.26
N GLY A 94 17.77 11.65 4.11
CA GLY A 94 17.86 11.13 5.48
C GLY A 94 18.31 9.68 5.54
N ALA A 95 17.79 8.81 4.66
CA ALA A 95 18.18 7.40 4.58
C ALA A 95 19.67 7.26 4.22
N LEU A 96 20.18 8.02 3.25
CA LEU A 96 21.60 7.97 2.89
C LEU A 96 22.53 8.38 4.04
N LEU A 97 22.10 9.33 4.86
CA LEU A 97 22.89 9.83 5.99
C LEU A 97 22.81 8.91 7.21
N PHE A 98 21.62 8.41 7.54
CA PHE A 98 21.33 7.80 8.85
C PHE A 98 20.87 6.33 8.80
N ALA A 99 20.54 5.77 7.63
CA ALA A 99 20.05 4.40 7.57
C ALA A 99 21.18 3.39 7.91
N PRO A 100 20.86 2.32 8.66
CA PRO A 100 21.74 1.18 8.83
C PRO A 100 22.08 0.55 7.48
N GLU A 101 23.30 0.05 7.34
CA GLU A 101 23.71 -0.64 6.14
C GLU A 101 23.16 -2.07 6.16
N ILE A 102 22.34 -2.41 5.17
CA ILE A 102 21.78 -3.74 4.99
C ILE A 102 22.18 -4.21 3.59
N ASN A 103 22.94 -5.30 3.51
CA ASN A 103 23.44 -5.87 2.26
C ASN A 103 24.24 -4.88 1.39
N GLY A 104 25.12 -4.09 2.00
CA GLY A 104 26.02 -3.15 1.29
C GLY A 104 25.36 -1.88 0.76
N ALA A 105 24.09 -1.63 1.13
CA ALA A 105 23.35 -0.45 0.73
C ALA A 105 22.64 0.20 1.92
N LYS A 106 22.61 1.53 1.94
CA LYS A 106 21.74 2.32 2.81
C LYS A 106 20.48 2.68 2.01
N ARG A 107 19.32 2.22 2.47
CA ARG A 107 18.02 2.41 1.82
C ARG A 107 16.98 2.86 2.84
#